data_AF-A0A3D4LGJ0-F1
#
_entry.id   AF-A0A3D4LGJ0-F1
#
_cell.length_a   1.000
_cell.length_b   1.000
_cell.length_c   1.000
_cell.angle_alpha   90.00
_cell.angle_beta   90.00
_cell.angle_gamma   90.00
#
_symmetry.space_group_name_H-M   'P 1'
#
loop_
_entity.id
_entity.type
_entity.pdbx_description
1 polymer ?
#
loop_
_entity_poly.entity_id
_entity_poly.type
_entity_poly.pdbx_seq_one_letter_code
_entity_poly.pdbx_strand_id
1 'polypeptide(L)' 'MLYLDNRFMEVALPIIEHEEYQQMRYIKHHDESVFEHSVKVAFYAYQMTYKQNLDWESTIRGALL' A
#
# COMPACT_ATOMS: atom_id res chain seq x y z
N MET A 1 4.72 9.15 -0.81
CA MET A 1 3.76 9.37 -1.92
C MET A 1 2.37 9.44 -1.32
N LEU A 2 1.67 10.56 -1.48
CA LEU A 2 0.25 10.68 -1.13
C LEU A 2 -0.54 10.32 -2.39
N TYR A 3 -1.36 9.28 -2.34
CA TYR A 3 -2.24 8.92 -3.43
C TYR A 3 -3.53 9.73 -3.31
N LEU A 4 -3.94 10.38 -4.41
CA LEU A 4 -5.21 11.14 -4.48
C LEU A 4 -6.41 10.20 -4.69
N ASP A 5 -6.44 9.07 -3.99
CA ASP A 5 -7.56 8.13 -3.99
C ASP A 5 -8.00 7.87 -2.55
N ASN A 6 -9.14 8.46 -2.18
CA ASN A 6 -9.66 8.38 -0.81
C ASN A 6 -9.97 6.93 -0.40
N ARG A 7 -10.38 6.06 -1.33
CA ARG A 7 -10.74 4.67 -1.00
C ARG A 7 -9.50 3.87 -0.63
N PHE A 8 -8.43 4.07 -1.41
CA PHE A 8 -7.14 3.47 -1.09
C PHE A 8 -6.62 3.98 0.26
N MET A 9 -6.63 5.31 0.45
CA MET A 9 -6.10 5.92 1.68
C MET A 9 -6.91 5.51 2.93
N GLU A 10 -8.23 5.37 2.84
CA GLU A 10 -9.06 4.93 3.97
C GLU A 10 -8.63 3.55 4.52
N VAL A 11 -8.25 2.62 3.64
CA VAL A 11 -7.78 1.28 4.05
C VAL A 11 -6.30 1.26 4.39
N ALA A 12 -5.47 1.96 3.61
CA ALA A 12 -4.01 1.90 3.73
C ALA A 12 -3.48 2.73 4.90
N LEU A 13 -4.07 3.89 5.19
CA LEU A 13 -3.52 4.88 6.14
C LEU A 13 -3.25 4.30 7.53
N PRO A 14 -4.18 3.56 8.18
CA PRO A 14 -3.94 2.99 9.50
C PRO A 14 -2.78 1.98 9.55
N ILE A 15 -2.47 1.34 8.43
CA ILE A 15 -1.36 0.38 8.31
C ILE A 15 -0.06 1.13 8.05
N ILE A 16 -0.06 2.00 7.03
CA ILE A 16 1.18 2.65 6.61
C ILE A 16 1.68 3.66 7.64
N GLU A 17 0.81 4.28 8.45
CA GLU A 17 1.20 5.19 9.53
C GLU A 17 1.65 4.47 10.81
N HIS A 18 1.45 3.15 10.92
CA HIS A 18 1.90 2.38 12.08
C HIS A 18 3.43 2.46 12.24
N GLU A 19 3.90 2.61 13.48
CA GLU A 19 5.32 2.88 13.77
C GLU A 19 6.26 1.78 13.27
N GLU A 20 5.83 0.52 13.35
CA GLU A 20 6.58 -0.64 12.85
C GLU A 20 6.64 -0.64 11.33
N TYR A 21 5.54 -0.28 10.67
CA TYR A 21 5.49 -0.19 9.21
C TYR A 21 6.39 0.93 8.69
N GLN A 22 6.45 2.04 9.42
CA GLN A 22 7.33 3.17 9.10
C GLN A 22 8.82 2.79 9.17
N GLN A 23 9.22 1.75 9.93
CA GLN A 23 10.60 1.27 9.94
C GLN A 23 11.05 0.72 8.58
N MET A 24 10.11 0.27 7.74
CA MET A 24 10.41 -0.25 6.40
C MET A 24 10.98 0.82 5.45
N ARG A 25 10.90 2.11 5.80
CA ARG A 25 11.54 3.21 5.05
C ARG A 25 13.07 3.11 5.06
N TYR A 26 13.64 2.50 6.09
CA TYR A 26 15.09 2.37 6.25
C TYR A 26 15.65 1.09 5.64
N ILE A 27 14.77 0.20 5.15
CA ILE A 27 15.17 -1.04 4.49
C ILE A 27 15.27 -0.76 2.99
N LYS A 28 16.49 -0.84 2.45
CA LYS A 28 16.75 -0.61 1.03
C LYS A 28 16.23 -1.77 0.17
N HIS A 29 15.48 -1.45 -0.88
CA HIS A 29 15.00 -2.36 -1.90
C HIS A 29 15.30 -1.79 -3.30
N HIS A 30 16.41 -2.24 -3.90
CA HIS A 30 16.94 -1.67 -5.14
C HIS A 30 17.18 -0.16 -5.03
N ASP A 31 16.42 0.63 -5.79
CA ASP A 31 16.51 2.09 -5.86
C ASP A 31 15.48 2.81 -4.96
N GLU A 32 14.66 2.06 -4.22
CA GLU A 32 13.62 2.58 -3.30
C GLU A 32 13.71 1.89 -1.92
N SER A 33 12.87 2.30 -0.97
CA SER A 33 12.68 1.57 0.29
C SER A 33 11.63 0.46 0.15
N VAL A 34 11.67 -0.55 1.02
CA VAL A 34 10.59 -1.58 1.07
C VAL A 34 9.24 -0.91 1.33
N PHE A 35 9.19 0.14 2.17
CA PHE A 35 7.98 0.94 2.38
C PHE A 35 7.41 1.48 1.04
N GLU A 36 8.23 2.17 0.25
CA GLU A 36 7.79 2.77 -1.00
C GLU A 36 7.34 1.71 -2.00
N HIS A 37 8.10 0.61 -2.07
CA HIS A 37 7.76 -0.53 -2.91
C HIS A 37 6.39 -1.11 -2.55
N SER A 38 6.17 -1.46 -1.28
CA SER A 38 4.94 -2.10 -0.82
C SER A 38 3.71 -1.20 -1.02
N VAL A 39 3.81 0.10 -0.70
CA VAL A 39 2.67 1.02 -0.93
C VAL A 39 2.37 1.15 -2.43
N LYS A 40 3.39 1.18 -3.29
CA LYS A 40 3.22 1.19 -4.75
C LYS A 40 2.56 -0.10 -5.27
N VAL A 41 3.00 -1.26 -4.79
CA VAL A 41 2.39 -2.57 -5.12
C VAL A 41 0.93 -2.60 -4.68
N ALA A 42 0.63 -2.18 -3.44
CA ALA A 42 -0.72 -2.14 -2.91
C ALA A 42 -1.65 -1.25 -3.75
N PHE A 43 -1.18 -0.07 -4.16
CA PHE A 43 -1.96 0.84 -4.99
C PHE A 43 -2.29 0.25 -6.37
N TYR A 44 -1.32 -0.37 -7.04
CA TYR A 44 -1.58 -1.00 -8.34
C TYR A 44 -2.48 -2.23 -8.23
N ALA A 45 -2.28 -3.06 -7.19
CA ALA A 45 -3.13 -4.21 -6.93
C ALA A 45 -4.59 -3.77 -6.67
N TYR A 46 -4.78 -2.72 -5.86
CA TYR A 46 -6.08 -2.06 -5.64
C TYR A 46 -6.72 -1.64 -6.97
N GLN A 47 -6.00 -0.94 -7.84
CA GLN A 47 -6.55 -0.49 -9.11
C GLN A 47 -6.98 -1.66 -10.01
N MET A 48 -6.22 -2.77 -10.00
CA MET A 48 -6.55 -3.97 -10.77
C MET A 48 -7.79 -4.67 -10.24
N THR A 49 -7.91 -4.84 -8.92
CA THR A 49 -9.03 -5.56 -8.28
C THR A 49 -10.30 -4.72 -8.26
N TYR A 50 -10.19 -3.41 -8.07
CA TYR A 50 -11.32 -2.48 -8.18
C TYR A 50 -11.95 -2.50 -9.58
N LYS A 51 -11.13 -2.47 -10.64
CA LYS A 51 -11.62 -2.56 -12.04
C LYS A 51 -12.29 -3.90 -12.37
N GLN A 52 -11.92 -4.97 -11.67
CA GLN A 52 -12.44 -6.32 -11.88
C GLN A 52 -13.59 -6.66 -10.92
N ASN A 53 -14.04 -5.71 -10.09
CA ASN A 53 -15.07 -5.93 -9.06
C ASN A 53 -14.71 -7.08 -8.10
N LEU A 54 -13.42 -7.21 -7.76
CA LEU A 54 -12.89 -8.14 -6.77
C LEU A 54 -12.80 -7.45 -5.40
N ASP A 55 -12.46 -8.23 -4.36
CA ASP A 55 -12.25 -7.70 -3.00
C ASP A 55 -10.97 -6.85 -2.92
N TRP A 56 -11.12 -5.57 -3.25
CA TRP A 56 -10.04 -4.60 -3.31
C TRP A 56 -9.60 -4.12 -1.92
N GLU A 57 -10.46 -4.18 -0.90
CA GLU A 57 -10.10 -3.84 0.48
C GLU A 57 -9.12 -4.86 1.06
N SER A 58 -9.46 -6.16 0.96
CA SER A 58 -8.57 -7.24 1.39
C SER A 58 -7.28 -7.26 0.57
N THR A 59 -7.35 -6.89 -0.72
CA THR A 59 -6.17 -6.76 -1.58
C THR A 59 -5.19 -5.71 -1.05
N ILE A 60 -5.68 -4.52 -0.65
CA ILE A 60 -4.82 -3.47 -0.08
C ILE A 60 -4.13 -4.01 1.18
N ARG A 61 -4.89 -4.63 2.10
CA ARG A 61 -4.35 -5.17 3.35
C ARG A 61 -3.30 -6.25 3.08
N GLY A 62 -3.59 -7.21 2.21
CA GLY A 62 -2.68 -8.31 1.88
C GLY A 62 -1.45 -7.90 1.07
N ALA A 63 -1.50 -6.75 0.37
CA ALA A 63 -0.30 -6.20 -0.27
C ALA A 63 0.58 -5.40 0.71
N LEU A 64 0.04 -4.98 1.85
CA LEU A 64 0.75 -4.23 2.88
C LEU A 64 1.24 -5.12 4.04
N LEU A 65 0.76 -6.35 4.22
CA LEU A 65 1.13 -7.25 5.34
C LEU A 65 1.75 -8.55 4.82
#